data_AF-A0A7R9W6F5-F1
#
_entry.id   AF-A0A7R9W6F5-F1
#
_cell.length_a   1.000
_cell.length_b   1.000
_cell.length_c   1.000
_cell.angle_alpha   90.00
_cell.angle_beta   90.00
_cell.angle_gamma   90.00
#
_symmetry.space_group_name_H-M   'P 1'
#
loop_
_entity.id
_entity.type
_entity.pdbx_description
1 polymer ?
#
loop_
_entity_poly.entity_id
_entity_poly.type
_entity_poly.pdbx_seq_one_letter_code
_entity_poly.pdbx_strand_id
1 'polypeptide(L)'
;EKEGPESGEEGGNQREDTTISPETSLLSQVAMTYERKSSTGSVSYRGHNSYRKLGALLKGDDGDIGVRKSSFASPGDEGEQDVVADLVGPRGTVQLHWPMALANDCFDDDEWERAEDLTPREENDDATEGGGEKSQVTNVTDCIKKYCQIEQLEETEMWYCNRCKDHVRAWKQFHLYRAPPVLIVHLKRFHYSASTHRRDKIDS
;
A
#
# COMPACT_ATOMS: atom_id res chain seq x y z
N GLU A 1 -47.74 -46.80 11.58
CA GLU A 1 -46.40 -46.19 11.77
C GLU A 1 -46.40 -44.77 11.25
N LYS A 2 -45.58 -43.87 11.81
CA LYS A 2 -45.37 -42.49 11.31
C LYS A 2 -44.01 -42.44 10.62
N GLU A 3 -43.99 -42.04 9.35
CA GLU A 3 -42.80 -41.62 8.60
C GLU A 3 -42.60 -40.10 8.76
N GLY A 4 -41.34 -39.65 8.64
CA GLY A 4 -40.87 -38.28 8.88
C GLY A 4 -41.32 -37.23 7.85
N PRO A 5 -40.79 -36.00 7.94
CA PRO A 5 -39.53 -35.75 7.21
C PRO A 5 -38.50 -34.87 7.94
N GLU A 6 -37.27 -35.01 7.44
CA GLU A 6 -36.08 -34.21 7.69
C GLU A 6 -36.29 -32.74 7.32
N SER A 7 -35.81 -31.82 8.16
CA SER A 7 -35.61 -30.41 7.80
C SER A 7 -34.14 -30.07 8.02
N GLY A 8 -33.44 -29.81 6.91
CA GLY A 8 -32.03 -29.49 6.85
C GLY A 8 -31.67 -28.18 7.56
N GLU A 9 -30.50 -28.18 8.17
CA GLU A 9 -29.83 -27.02 8.72
C GLU A 9 -29.32 -26.13 7.58
N GLU A 10 -29.93 -24.96 7.39
CA GLU A 10 -29.36 -23.90 6.57
C GLU A 10 -28.20 -23.26 7.33
N GLY A 11 -26.98 -23.66 6.98
CA GLY A 11 -25.75 -22.98 7.37
C GLY A 11 -25.72 -21.58 6.75
N GLY A 12 -26.06 -20.57 7.55
CA GLY A 12 -25.89 -19.16 7.21
C GLY A 12 -24.41 -18.85 7.01
N ASN A 13 -23.99 -18.74 5.75
CA ASN A 13 -22.67 -18.24 5.37
C ASN A 13 -22.62 -16.74 5.72
N GLN A 14 -22.05 -16.43 6.89
CA GLN A 14 -21.76 -15.06 7.31
C GLN A 14 -20.76 -14.48 6.29
N ARG A 15 -21.27 -13.60 5.42
CA ARG A 15 -20.45 -12.79 4.55
C ARG A 15 -19.63 -11.87 5.45
N GLU A 16 -18.32 -12.09 5.49
CA GLU A 16 -17.37 -11.16 6.08
C GLU A 16 -17.50 -9.83 5.32
N ASP A 17 -18.21 -8.89 5.93
CA ASP A 17 -18.34 -7.52 5.45
C ASP A 17 -16.98 -6.84 5.66
N THR A 18 -16.15 -6.91 4.63
CA THR A 18 -14.89 -6.17 4.55
C THR A 18 -15.27 -4.71 4.41
N THR A 19 -15.45 -4.04 5.55
CA THR A 19 -15.68 -2.61 5.64
C THR A 19 -14.43 -1.90 5.10
N ILE A 20 -14.49 -1.57 3.81
CA ILE A 20 -13.50 -0.79 3.08
C ILE A 20 -13.40 0.56 3.80
N SER A 21 -12.25 0.84 4.41
CA SER A 21 -11.92 2.12 5.03
C SER A 21 -12.22 3.28 4.04
N PRO A 22 -12.68 4.45 4.49
CA PRO A 22 -12.96 5.61 3.62
C PRO A 22 -11.78 5.98 2.70
N GLU A 23 -10.54 5.74 3.16
CA GLU A 23 -9.32 5.98 2.35
C GLU A 23 -9.15 4.93 1.24
N THR A 24 -9.49 3.67 1.51
CA THR A 24 -9.52 2.61 0.48
C THR A 24 -10.70 2.74 -0.49
N SER A 25 -11.71 3.54 -0.13
CA SER A 25 -12.78 3.97 -1.04
C SER A 25 -12.31 5.00 -2.06
N LEU A 26 -11.29 5.79 -1.75
CA LEU A 26 -10.85 6.87 -2.63
C LEU A 26 -10.06 6.35 -3.84
N LEU A 27 -9.09 5.46 -3.60
CA LEU A 27 -8.35 4.82 -4.69
C LEU A 27 -9.23 3.92 -5.57
N SER A 28 -10.30 3.35 -5.02
CA SER A 28 -11.25 2.55 -5.79
C SER A 28 -12.15 3.40 -6.70
N GLN A 29 -12.29 4.70 -6.40
CA GLN A 29 -13.00 5.67 -7.26
C GLN A 29 -12.15 6.16 -8.44
N VAL A 30 -10.82 6.00 -8.40
CA VAL A 30 -9.91 6.41 -9.47
C VAL A 30 -10.00 5.43 -10.63
N ALA A 31 -10.44 5.91 -11.79
CA ALA A 31 -10.54 5.07 -12.98
C ALA A 31 -9.15 4.80 -13.57
N MET A 32 -8.86 3.55 -13.87
CA MET A 32 -7.63 3.14 -14.55
C MET A 32 -7.91 2.80 -16.01
N THR A 33 -7.00 3.14 -16.91
CA THR A 33 -7.06 2.75 -18.35
C THR A 33 -5.68 2.27 -18.80
N TYR A 34 -5.56 1.74 -20.01
CA TYR A 34 -4.27 1.25 -20.52
C TYR A 34 -4.05 1.57 -22.00
N GLU A 35 -2.77 1.58 -22.40
CA GLU A 35 -2.31 1.60 -23.78
C GLU A 35 -1.41 0.38 -24.04
N ARG A 36 -1.66 -0.38 -25.10
CA ARG A 36 -0.85 -1.53 -25.50
C ARG A 36 0.16 -1.13 -26.58
N LYS A 37 1.45 -1.42 -26.37
CA LYS A 37 2.50 -1.16 -27.37
C LYS A 37 2.95 -2.48 -28.03
N SER A 38 2.74 -2.60 -29.34
CA SER A 38 3.23 -3.73 -30.15
C SER A 38 4.62 -3.42 -30.73
N SER A 39 5.41 -4.47 -31.00
CA SER A 39 6.77 -4.39 -31.57
C SER A 39 6.82 -3.81 -32.99
N THR A 40 5.69 -3.72 -33.68
CA THR A 40 5.57 -3.18 -35.05
C THR A 40 4.89 -1.80 -35.12
N GLY A 41 4.66 -1.15 -33.99
CA GLY A 41 3.99 0.16 -33.88
C GLY A 41 2.85 0.16 -32.87
N SER A 42 2.49 1.33 -32.35
CA SER A 42 1.33 1.49 -31.46
C SER A 42 0.06 1.05 -32.19
N VAL A 43 -0.57 -0.04 -31.74
CA VAL A 43 -1.89 -0.45 -32.22
C VAL A 43 -2.90 0.40 -31.47
N SER A 44 -3.19 1.59 -32.01
CA SER A 44 -4.34 2.37 -31.58
C SER A 44 -5.59 1.70 -32.14
N TYR A 45 -6.37 1.05 -31.29
CA TYR A 45 -7.68 0.53 -31.67
C TYR A 45 -8.58 1.72 -32.04
N ARG A 46 -8.71 2.00 -33.34
CA ARG A 46 -9.70 2.95 -33.88
C ARG A 46 -11.09 2.34 -33.75
N GLY A 47 -11.70 2.53 -32.60
CA GLY A 47 -13.09 2.15 -32.37
C GLY A 47 -13.61 2.83 -31.11
N HIS A 48 -14.01 4.10 -31.24
CA HIS A 48 -14.86 4.94 -30.37
C HIS A 48 -14.83 4.81 -28.82
N ASN A 49 -13.94 4.03 -28.22
CA ASN A 49 -13.79 3.85 -26.78
C ASN A 49 -12.39 3.26 -26.49
N SER A 50 -11.34 3.97 -26.89
CA SER A 50 -9.92 3.59 -26.69
C SER A 50 -9.45 3.66 -25.23
N TYR A 51 -10.38 3.82 -24.28
CA TYR A 51 -10.14 3.92 -22.84
C TYR A 51 -10.98 2.83 -22.15
N ARG A 52 -10.52 1.57 -22.18
CA ARG A 52 -11.17 0.54 -21.36
C ARG A 52 -10.73 0.70 -19.91
N LYS A 53 -11.72 0.80 -19.02
CA LYS A 53 -11.48 0.84 -17.58
C LYS A 53 -10.87 -0.50 -17.15
N LEU A 54 -9.78 -0.47 -16.38
CA LEU A 54 -9.27 -1.63 -15.67
C LEU A 54 -10.07 -1.77 -14.37
N GLY A 55 -10.54 -2.98 -14.11
CA GLY A 55 -11.30 -3.31 -12.90
C GLY A 55 -12.37 -4.35 -13.16
N ALA A 56 -12.43 -5.33 -12.27
CA ALA A 56 -13.38 -6.43 -12.29
C ALA A 56 -13.33 -7.23 -13.60
N LEU A 57 -12.14 -7.44 -14.19
CA LEU A 57 -12.02 -8.15 -15.46
C LEU A 57 -12.09 -9.68 -15.26
N LEU A 58 -12.64 -10.36 -16.26
CA LEU A 58 -12.72 -11.82 -16.33
C LEU A 58 -12.28 -12.31 -17.71
N LYS A 59 -11.53 -13.40 -17.73
CA LYS A 59 -11.28 -14.18 -18.95
C LYS A 59 -12.43 -15.17 -19.12
N GLY A 60 -13.23 -15.01 -20.16
CA GLY A 60 -14.23 -16.00 -20.56
C GLY A 60 -13.56 -17.22 -21.20
N ASP A 61 -14.27 -18.35 -21.23
CA ASP A 61 -13.79 -19.61 -21.81
C ASP A 61 -13.44 -19.47 -23.31
N ASP A 62 -14.08 -18.51 -23.99
CA ASP A 62 -13.85 -18.19 -25.41
C ASP A 62 -12.66 -17.21 -25.63
N GLY A 63 -11.97 -16.81 -24.56
CA GLY A 63 -10.87 -15.84 -24.60
C GLY A 63 -11.31 -14.37 -24.64
N ASP A 64 -12.61 -14.08 -24.59
CA ASP A 64 -13.14 -12.71 -24.48
C ASP A 64 -12.99 -12.16 -23.06
N ILE A 65 -12.84 -10.83 -22.95
CA ILE A 65 -12.65 -10.14 -21.67
C ILE A 65 -14.00 -9.56 -21.21
N GLY A 66 -14.58 -10.22 -20.20
CA GLY A 66 -15.79 -9.77 -19.52
C GLY A 66 -15.51 -8.83 -18.34
N VAL A 67 -16.57 -8.19 -17.82
CA VAL A 67 -16.55 -7.37 -16.61
C VAL A 67 -17.49 -8.00 -15.57
N ARG A 68 -17.02 -8.23 -14.34
CA ARG A 68 -17.85 -8.72 -13.21
C ARG A 68 -18.82 -7.63 -12.77
N LYS A 69 -19.83 -8.02 -11.98
CA LYS A 69 -20.79 -7.06 -11.39
C LYS A 69 -20.15 -6.14 -10.34
N SER A 70 -18.96 -6.45 -9.83
CA SER A 70 -18.21 -5.54 -8.97
C SER A 70 -17.70 -4.36 -9.80
N SER A 71 -17.88 -3.13 -9.32
CA SER A 71 -17.37 -1.93 -10.00
C SER A 71 -15.88 -1.67 -9.74
N PHE A 72 -15.25 -2.51 -8.90
CA PHE A 72 -13.91 -2.30 -8.35
C PHE A 72 -13.01 -3.52 -8.56
N ALA A 73 -11.71 -3.23 -8.78
CA ALA A 73 -10.65 -4.23 -8.83
C ALA A 73 -10.36 -4.79 -7.43
N SER A 74 -10.04 -6.08 -7.34
CA SER A 74 -9.61 -6.70 -6.09
C SER A 74 -8.11 -6.97 -6.13
N PRO A 75 -7.29 -6.39 -5.23
CA PRO A 75 -5.86 -6.66 -5.18
C PRO A 75 -5.49 -8.12 -4.90
N GLY A 76 -6.44 -8.93 -4.40
CA GLY A 76 -6.25 -10.36 -4.15
C GLY A 76 -6.74 -11.28 -5.27
N ASP A 77 -7.32 -10.76 -6.36
CA ASP A 77 -7.80 -11.57 -7.49
C ASP A 77 -6.67 -11.80 -8.49
N GLU A 78 -5.93 -12.90 -8.32
CA GLU A 78 -4.83 -13.29 -9.21
C GLU A 78 -5.31 -13.48 -10.67
N GLY A 79 -6.54 -13.95 -10.88
CA GLY A 79 -7.11 -14.13 -12.21
C GLY A 79 -7.36 -12.80 -12.93
N GLU A 80 -7.81 -11.78 -12.19
CA GLU A 80 -7.91 -10.42 -12.72
C GLU A 80 -6.52 -9.86 -13.07
N GLN A 81 -5.53 -10.07 -12.21
CA GLN A 81 -4.16 -9.59 -12.43
C GLN A 81 -3.54 -10.16 -13.71
N ASP A 82 -3.71 -11.46 -13.95
CA ASP A 82 -3.23 -12.12 -15.17
C ASP A 82 -3.89 -11.54 -16.43
N VAL A 83 -5.21 -11.28 -16.38
CA VAL A 83 -5.94 -10.66 -17.50
C VAL A 83 -5.44 -9.26 -17.78
N VAL A 84 -5.19 -8.46 -16.74
CA VAL A 84 -4.64 -7.10 -16.88
C VAL A 84 -3.23 -7.17 -17.48
N ALA A 85 -2.38 -8.10 -17.02
CA ALA A 85 -1.02 -8.28 -17.54
C ALA A 85 -1.01 -8.67 -19.02
N ASP A 86 -1.88 -9.61 -19.44
CA ASP A 86 -2.06 -10.02 -20.85
C ASP A 86 -2.52 -8.82 -21.71
N LEU A 87 -3.46 -8.03 -21.18
CA LEU A 87 -4.11 -6.93 -21.88
C LEU A 87 -3.16 -5.74 -22.11
N VAL A 88 -2.42 -5.35 -21.08
CA VAL A 88 -1.44 -4.25 -21.13
C VAL A 88 -0.21 -4.70 -21.92
N GLY A 89 0.25 -5.93 -21.68
CA GLY A 89 1.46 -6.50 -22.25
C GLY A 89 2.75 -5.88 -21.68
N PRO A 90 3.92 -6.45 -22.01
CA PRO A 90 5.20 -6.14 -21.35
C PRO A 90 5.73 -4.72 -21.58
N ARG A 91 5.16 -3.98 -22.55
CA ARG A 91 5.54 -2.59 -22.86
C ARG A 91 4.34 -1.65 -22.86
N GLY A 92 3.19 -2.12 -22.41
CA GLY A 92 2.02 -1.27 -22.26
C GLY A 92 2.17 -0.32 -21.08
N THR A 93 1.32 0.69 -21.05
CA THR A 93 1.27 1.67 -19.96
C THR A 93 -0.12 1.67 -19.36
N VAL A 94 -0.19 1.71 -18.03
CA VAL A 94 -1.43 1.91 -17.30
C VAL A 94 -1.51 3.37 -16.88
N GLN A 95 -2.67 3.99 -17.10
CA GLN A 95 -2.94 5.38 -16.78
C GLN A 95 -3.99 5.46 -15.67
N LEU A 96 -3.68 6.22 -14.63
CA LEU A 96 -4.61 6.56 -13.55
C LEU A 96 -5.27 7.90 -13.90
N HIS A 97 -6.60 7.92 -14.01
CA HIS A 97 -7.37 9.14 -14.23
C HIS A 97 -7.81 9.69 -12.89
N TRP A 98 -7.02 10.62 -12.37
CA TRP A 98 -7.31 11.28 -11.10
C TRP A 98 -8.23 12.50 -11.33
N PRO A 99 -9.49 12.48 -10.87
CA PRO A 99 -10.38 13.64 -10.99
C PRO A 99 -9.83 14.82 -10.19
N MET A 100 -9.79 16.02 -10.78
CA MET A 100 -9.33 17.24 -10.07
C MET A 100 -10.08 17.47 -8.74
N ALA A 101 -11.37 17.15 -8.67
CA ALA A 101 -12.12 17.26 -7.43
C ALA A 101 -11.54 16.40 -6.30
N LEU A 102 -11.12 15.16 -6.60
CA LEU A 102 -10.43 14.29 -5.62
C LEU A 102 -8.99 14.73 -5.39
N ALA A 103 -8.34 15.39 -6.36
CA ALA A 103 -6.98 15.92 -6.19
C ALA A 103 -6.95 16.95 -5.07
N ASN A 104 -7.83 17.94 -5.13
CA ASN A 104 -7.86 19.02 -4.17
C ASN A 104 -8.24 18.56 -2.76
N ASP A 105 -9.01 17.47 -2.64
CA ASP A 105 -9.36 16.88 -1.35
C ASP A 105 -8.19 16.05 -0.74
N CYS A 106 -7.30 15.51 -1.58
CA CYS A 106 -6.20 14.61 -1.15
C CYS A 106 -4.83 15.27 -1.13
N PHE A 107 -4.64 16.27 -1.96
CA PHE A 107 -3.42 17.05 -2.14
C PHE A 107 -3.83 18.50 -1.89
N ASP A 108 -3.69 18.94 -0.64
CA ASP A 108 -3.83 20.36 -0.31
C ASP A 108 -2.62 21.08 -0.93
N ASP A 109 -2.85 21.73 -2.07
CA ASP A 109 -1.80 22.49 -2.78
C ASP A 109 -1.22 23.59 -1.87
N ASP A 110 -2.02 24.18 -0.98
CA ASP A 110 -1.52 25.16 -0.01
C ASP A 110 -0.61 24.50 1.04
N GLU A 111 -0.89 23.23 1.41
CA GLU A 111 -0.01 22.44 2.28
C GLU A 111 1.27 22.05 1.59
N TRP A 112 1.18 21.64 0.32
CA TRP A 112 2.34 21.34 -0.50
C TRP A 112 3.28 22.55 -0.64
N GLU A 113 2.73 23.72 -1.00
CA GLU A 113 3.49 24.96 -1.10
C GLU A 113 4.09 25.39 0.25
N ARG A 114 3.36 25.21 1.36
CA ARG A 114 3.90 25.44 2.72
C ARG A 114 4.99 24.45 3.12
N ALA A 115 4.93 23.20 2.66
CA ALA A 115 5.94 22.18 2.96
C ALA A 115 7.23 22.37 2.16
N GLU A 116 7.17 23.02 0.99
CA GLU A 116 8.36 23.45 0.24
C GLU A 116 9.12 24.59 0.94
N ASP A 117 8.48 25.33 1.85
CA ASP A 117 9.16 26.22 2.80
C ASP A 117 9.82 25.40 3.92
N LEU A 118 10.90 24.70 3.54
CA LEU A 118 11.76 23.90 4.41
C LEU A 118 12.55 24.74 5.42
N THR A 119 12.16 26.01 5.67
CA THR A 119 12.72 26.76 6.79
C THR A 119 12.42 25.98 8.06
N PRO A 120 13.45 25.51 8.79
CA PRO A 120 13.21 24.83 10.05
C PRO A 120 12.44 25.82 10.93
N ARG A 121 11.18 25.51 11.26
CA ARG A 121 10.56 26.16 12.41
C ARG A 121 11.45 25.77 13.58
N GLU A 122 11.99 26.77 14.26
CA GLU A 122 12.60 26.59 15.57
C GLU A 122 11.49 26.05 16.49
N GLU A 123 11.31 24.73 16.50
CA GLU A 123 10.63 24.05 17.58
C GLU A 123 11.54 24.24 18.79
N ASN A 124 11.12 25.12 19.68
CA ASN A 124 11.74 25.29 20.97
C ASN A 124 11.65 23.93 21.68
N ASP A 125 12.77 23.21 21.70
CA ASP A 125 12.96 22.02 22.53
C ASP A 125 12.92 22.45 24.01
N ASP A 126 11.72 22.66 24.54
CA ASP A 126 11.53 22.81 25.98
C ASP A 126 11.68 21.44 26.63
N ALA A 127 12.89 21.21 27.14
CA ALA A 127 13.23 20.08 27.98
C ALA A 127 12.49 20.20 29.33
N THR A 128 11.24 19.74 29.38
CA THR A 128 10.55 19.48 30.64
C THR A 128 10.39 17.97 30.84
N GLU A 129 11.27 17.41 31.69
CA GLU A 129 11.13 16.08 32.28
C GLU A 129 9.85 16.03 33.13
N GLY A 130 8.85 15.29 32.65
CA GLY A 130 7.59 15.08 33.38
C GLY A 130 6.86 13.85 32.88
N GLY A 131 6.95 12.75 33.64
CA GLY A 131 6.29 11.48 33.36
C GLY A 131 4.77 11.63 33.30
N GLY A 132 4.23 11.48 32.09
CA GLY A 132 2.81 11.31 31.80
C GLY A 132 2.67 10.82 30.37
N GLU A 133 2.04 9.66 30.18
CA GLU A 133 1.76 9.06 28.87
C GLU A 133 0.79 9.97 28.09
N LYS A 134 1.34 10.97 27.40
CA LYS A 134 0.64 11.63 26.31
C LYS A 134 0.74 10.70 25.10
N SER A 135 -0.38 10.38 24.44
CA SER A 135 -0.35 9.81 23.09
C SER A 135 0.44 10.77 22.22
N GLN A 136 1.70 10.42 21.98
CA GLN A 136 2.62 11.19 21.17
C GLN A 136 2.22 10.94 19.72
N VAL A 137 1.68 11.97 19.07
CA VAL A 137 1.46 11.96 17.63
C VAL A 137 2.81 11.67 16.97
N THR A 138 2.94 10.50 16.35
CA THR A 138 4.18 10.06 15.73
C THR A 138 4.16 10.50 14.26
N ASN A 139 5.06 11.40 13.89
CA ASN A 139 5.15 11.87 12.51
C ASN A 139 6.05 10.95 11.66
N VAL A 140 5.86 10.98 10.33
CA VAL A 140 6.72 10.23 9.40
C VAL A 140 8.17 10.69 9.50
N THR A 141 8.39 11.99 9.71
CA THR A 141 9.73 12.55 9.93
C THR A 141 10.43 11.92 11.14
N ASP A 142 9.70 11.65 12.22
CA ASP A 142 10.26 10.99 13.41
C ASP A 142 10.62 9.53 13.13
N CYS A 143 9.78 8.83 12.35
CA CYS A 143 10.09 7.49 11.87
C CYS A 143 11.38 7.46 11.04
N ILE A 144 11.56 8.42 10.15
CA ILE A 144 12.77 8.53 9.30
C ILE A 144 14.00 8.87 10.14
N LYS A 145 13.88 9.82 11.08
CA LYS A 145 14.95 10.15 12.03
C LYS A 145 15.38 8.91 12.82
N LYS A 146 14.41 8.16 13.35
CA LYS A 146 14.66 6.91 14.09
C LYS A 146 15.31 5.83 13.21
N TYR A 147 14.88 5.70 11.96
CA TYR A 147 15.49 4.77 11.00
C TYR A 147 16.98 5.10 10.71
N CYS A 148 17.35 6.38 10.72
CA CYS A 148 18.73 6.83 10.49
C CYS A 148 19.56 6.97 11.79
N GLN A 149 18.98 6.62 12.95
CA GLN A 149 19.68 6.68 14.23
C GLN A 149 20.79 5.63 14.27
N ILE A 150 21.90 5.97 14.94
CA ILE A 150 22.96 5.00 15.20
C ILE A 150 22.48 3.99 16.26
N GLU A 151 22.60 2.71 15.94
CA GLU A 151 22.24 1.60 16.82
C GLU A 151 23.46 0.71 17.07
N GLN A 152 23.52 0.09 18.25
CA GLN A 152 24.53 -0.93 18.54
C GLN A 152 23.92 -2.30 18.24
N LEU A 153 24.64 -3.13 17.49
CA LEU A 153 24.18 -4.49 17.19
C LEU A 153 24.09 -5.31 18.49
N GLU A 154 22.99 -6.05 18.61
CA GLU A 154 22.75 -6.98 19.70
C GLU A 154 23.72 -8.19 19.64
N GLU A 155 23.78 -8.98 20.71
CA GLU A 155 24.66 -10.16 20.76
C GLU A 155 24.30 -11.21 19.70
N THR A 156 23.02 -11.30 19.35
CA THR A 156 22.50 -12.19 18.32
C THR A 156 22.84 -11.73 16.90
N GLU A 157 23.23 -10.47 16.73
CA GLU A 157 23.52 -9.82 15.44
C GLU A 157 24.96 -9.30 15.33
N MET A 158 25.89 -9.88 16.10
CA MET A 158 27.28 -9.42 16.12
C MET A 158 27.96 -9.49 14.74
N TRP A 159 28.79 -8.50 14.45
CA TRP A 159 29.52 -8.37 13.20
C TRP A 159 30.91 -9.02 13.29
N TYR A 160 31.32 -9.78 12.27
CA TYR A 160 32.66 -10.36 12.22
C TYR A 160 33.72 -9.32 11.81
N CYS A 161 34.63 -8.99 12.72
CA CYS A 161 35.70 -8.05 12.45
C CYS A 161 36.94 -8.76 11.88
N ASN A 162 37.29 -8.44 10.62
CA ASN A 162 38.47 -9.01 9.95
C ASN A 162 39.82 -8.64 10.59
N ARG A 163 39.88 -7.61 11.44
CA ARG A 163 41.08 -7.21 12.22
C ARG A 163 41.17 -7.94 13.55
N CYS A 164 40.07 -8.02 14.30
CA CYS A 164 40.01 -8.73 15.59
C CYS A 164 39.98 -10.26 15.41
N LYS A 165 39.56 -10.73 14.22
CA LYS A 165 39.30 -12.14 13.90
C LYS A 165 38.20 -12.77 14.75
N ASP A 166 37.25 -11.96 15.20
CA ASP A 166 36.17 -12.37 16.09
C ASP A 166 34.87 -11.59 15.81
N HIS A 167 33.75 -12.09 16.31
CA HIS A 167 32.47 -11.38 16.32
C HIS A 167 32.50 -10.30 17.39
N VAL A 168 32.14 -9.08 17.01
CA VAL A 168 32.10 -7.91 17.89
C VAL A 168 30.77 -7.19 17.75
N ARG A 169 30.34 -6.52 18.82
CA ARG A 169 29.21 -5.59 18.75
C ARG A 169 29.66 -4.34 18.00
N ALA A 170 29.21 -4.20 16.77
CA ALA A 170 29.48 -3.02 15.95
C ALA A 170 28.39 -1.96 16.12
N TRP A 171 28.71 -0.73 15.74
CA TRP A 171 27.74 0.35 15.58
C TRP A 171 27.28 0.39 14.13
N LYS A 172 25.98 0.51 13.91
CA LYS A 172 25.33 0.54 12.60
C LYS A 172 24.50 1.80 12.48
N GLN A 173 24.55 2.44 11.31
CA GLN A 173 23.74 3.61 11.01
C GLN A 173 23.36 3.59 9.53
N PHE A 174 22.09 3.87 9.24
CA PHE A 174 21.63 4.12 7.88
C PHE A 174 21.63 5.62 7.58
N HIS A 175 21.95 5.96 6.34
CA HIS A 175 21.95 7.33 5.84
C HIS A 175 21.15 7.41 4.55
N LEU A 176 20.23 8.37 4.46
CA LEU A 176 19.52 8.70 3.23
C LEU A 176 20.30 9.78 2.49
N TYR A 177 21.13 9.40 1.52
CA TYR A 177 21.96 10.36 0.78
C TYR A 177 21.15 11.20 -0.21
N ARG A 178 20.20 10.59 -0.93
CA ARG A 178 19.29 11.25 -1.87
C ARG A 178 18.01 10.43 -2.06
N ALA A 179 16.85 11.09 -2.02
CA ALA A 179 15.58 10.44 -2.34
C ALA A 179 15.37 10.33 -3.87
N PRO A 180 14.76 9.24 -4.35
CA PRO A 180 14.33 9.12 -5.75
C PRO A 180 13.18 10.11 -6.07
N PRO A 181 12.91 10.41 -7.36
CA PRO A 181 11.78 11.26 -7.75
C PRO A 181 10.42 10.76 -7.26
N VAL A 182 10.30 9.45 -7.01
CA VAL A 182 9.13 8.82 -6.41
C VAL A 182 9.59 8.01 -5.21
N LEU A 183 9.30 8.49 -4.00
CA LEU A 183 9.61 7.82 -2.74
C LEU A 183 8.38 7.05 -2.25
N ILE A 184 8.53 5.74 -2.07
CA ILE A 184 7.47 4.88 -1.52
C ILE A 184 7.81 4.58 -0.06
N VAL A 185 6.91 4.92 0.86
CA VAL A 185 7.07 4.68 2.31
C VAL A 185 6.05 3.64 2.77
N HIS A 186 6.53 2.51 3.28
CA HIS A 186 5.68 1.49 3.88
C HIS A 186 5.59 1.70 5.40
N LEU A 187 4.41 2.09 5.88
CA LEU A 187 4.16 2.20 7.32
C LEU A 187 3.99 0.81 7.92
N LYS A 188 4.92 0.40 8.80
CA LYS A 188 4.87 -0.87 9.52
C LYS A 188 3.86 -0.79 10.68
N ARG A 189 2.58 -0.72 10.34
CA ARG A 189 1.45 -0.58 11.30
C ARG A 189 0.98 -1.91 11.90
N PHE A 190 1.74 -2.98 11.72
CA PHE A 190 1.42 -4.30 12.26
C PHE A 190 2.64 -4.87 12.96
N HIS A 191 2.44 -5.32 14.19
CA HIS A 191 3.48 -6.01 14.95
C HIS A 191 3.00 -7.42 15.30
N TYR A 192 3.95 -8.33 15.45
CA TYR A 192 3.67 -9.65 15.94
C TYR A 192 3.71 -9.62 17.46
N SER A 193 2.57 -9.88 18.10
CA SER A 193 2.50 -10.00 19.55
C SER A 193 2.93 -11.40 19.96
N ALA A 194 4.04 -11.50 20.68
CA ALA A 194 4.57 -12.77 21.17
C ALA A 194 3.66 -13.41 22.24
N SER A 195 2.82 -12.64 22.92
CA SER A 195 1.90 -13.15 23.95
C SER A 195 0.65 -13.76 23.32
N THR A 196 0.05 -13.09 22.34
CA THR A 196 -1.18 -13.56 21.67
C THR A 196 -0.91 -14.41 20.44
N HIS A 197 0.34 -14.48 19.98
CA HIS A 197 0.77 -15.10 18.72
C HIS A 197 0.03 -14.58 17.48
N ARG A 198 -0.42 -13.32 17.54
CA ARG A 198 -1.19 -12.66 16.48
C ARG A 198 -0.44 -11.47 15.89
N ARG A 199 -0.84 -11.08 14.68
CA ARG A 199 -0.43 -9.81 14.08
C ARG A 199 -1.48 -8.77 14.44
N ASP A 200 -1.12 -7.86 15.33
CA ASP A 200 -2.01 -6.82 15.82
C ASP A 200 -1.68 -5.50 15.11
N LYS A 201 -2.73 -4.76 14.77
CA LYS A 201 -2.60 -3.40 14.24
C LYS A 201 -2.12 -2.48 15.36
N ILE A 202 -1.20 -1.58 15.04
CA ILE A 202 -0.79 -0.51 15.94
C ILE A 202 -1.86 0.58 15.81
N ASP A 203 -2.65 0.74 16.87
CA ASP A 203 -3.58 1.86 17.01
C ASP A 203 -2.87 2.97 17.81
N SER A 204 -2.87 4.18 17.24
CA SER A 204 -2.24 5.41 17.76
C SER A 204 -3.12 6.17 18.75
#